data_AF-E9I6A9-F1
#
_entry.id   AF-E9I6A9-F1
#
_cell.length_a   1.000
_cell.length_b   1.000
_cell.length_c   1.000
_cell.angle_alpha   90.00
_cell.angle_beta   90.00
_cell.angle_gamma   90.00
#
_symmetry.space_group_name_H-M   'P 1'
#
loop_
_entity.id
_entity.type
_entity.pdbx_description
1 polymer ?
#
loop_
_entity_poly.entity_id
_entity_poly.type
_entity_poly.pdbx_seq_one_letter_code
_entity_poly.pdbx_strand_id
1 'polypeptide(L)'
;MVIWPLPMTLRGYTLGDCLAEYLADENIKDWECFKCAHGEAVMKKTVVSWPRVFVICLQRFSNGEKNEAPLCFTEGWQSAEKEIEPDHEYLLQAAVTHLGEYKCSSNCCTWRRTVK
;
A
#
# COMPACT_ATOMS: atom_id res chain seq x y z
N MET A 1 -7.39 12.68 -5.20
CA MET A 1 -7.33 11.65 -4.14
C MET A 1 -7.15 10.32 -4.83
N VAL A 2 -6.14 9.54 -4.44
CA VAL A 2 -5.88 8.20 -5.00
C VAL A 2 -5.99 7.18 -3.87
N ILE A 3 -6.59 6.02 -4.15
CA ILE A 3 -6.76 4.92 -3.20
C ILE A 3 -5.84 3.79 -3.64
N TRP A 4 -4.93 3.35 -2.76
CA TRP A 4 -4.01 2.24 -3.03
C TRP A 4 -4.38 1.00 -2.21
N PRO A 5 -4.78 -0.10 -2.86
CA PRO A 5 -4.99 -1.38 -2.18
C PRO A 5 -3.64 -2.04 -1.92
N LEU A 6 -3.14 -1.90 -0.70
CA LEU A 6 -1.81 -2.39 -0.34
C LEU A 6 -1.91 -3.79 0.24
N PRO A 7 -1.38 -4.83 -0.43
CA PRO A 7 -1.33 -6.17 0.13
C PRO A 7 -0.39 -6.19 1.34
N MET A 8 -0.85 -6.76 2.45
CA MET A 8 0.06 -7.06 3.56
C MET A 8 0.72 -8.39 3.29
N THR A 9 1.96 -8.35 2.82
CA THR A 9 2.78 -9.56 2.73
C THR A 9 3.35 -9.89 4.10
N LEU A 10 3.71 -11.16 4.31
CA LEU A 10 4.30 -11.63 5.57
C LEU A 10 5.65 -10.97 5.91
N ARG A 11 6.23 -10.20 4.98
CA ARG A 11 7.56 -9.60 5.10
C ARG A 11 7.52 -8.11 5.48
N GLY A 12 6.39 -7.43 5.30
CA GLY A 12 6.27 -6.01 5.60
C GLY A 12 6.02 -5.75 7.08
N TYR A 13 7.01 -5.21 7.80
CA TYR A 13 6.88 -4.78 9.20
C TYR A 13 6.52 -3.28 9.30
N THR A 14 6.77 -2.53 8.24
CA THR A 14 6.46 -1.10 8.14
C THR A 14 5.61 -0.79 6.91
N LEU A 15 4.88 0.34 6.96
CA LEU A 15 4.15 0.84 5.79
C LEU A 15 5.09 1.10 4.59
N GLY A 16 6.32 1.54 4.86
CA GLY A 16 7.33 1.77 3.83
C GLY A 16 7.68 0.50 3.06
N ASP A 17 7.81 -0.64 3.76
CA ASP A 17 8.09 -1.93 3.13
C ASP A 17 6.94 -2.35 2.21
N CYS A 18 5.69 -2.24 2.70
CA CYS A 18 4.51 -2.57 1.90
C CYS A 18 4.36 -1.67 0.66
N LEU A 19 4.69 -0.37 0.79
CA LEU A 19 4.70 0.55 -0.34
C LEU A 19 5.80 0.23 -1.34
N ALA A 20 7.02 -0.06 -0.87
CA ALA A 20 8.13 -0.42 -1.73
C ALA A 20 7.83 -1.70 -2.52
N GLU A 21 7.21 -2.69 -1.90
CA GLU A 21 6.79 -3.92 -2.58
C GLU A 21 5.67 -3.66 -3.59
N TYR A 22 4.64 -2.88 -3.22
CA TYR A 22 3.54 -2.55 -4.13
C TYR A 22 3.97 -1.72 -5.34
N LEU A 23 4.99 -0.88 -5.16
CA LEU A 23 5.54 -0.02 -6.20
C LEU A 23 6.67 -0.68 -7.00
N ALA A 24 7.16 -1.84 -6.57
CA ALA A 24 8.21 -2.55 -7.26
C ALA A 24 7.78 -2.95 -8.68
N ASP A 25 8.73 -2.86 -9.61
CA ASP A 25 8.51 -3.32 -10.98
C ASP A 25 8.31 -4.84 -10.99
N GLU A 26 7.25 -5.29 -11.66
CA GLU A 26 6.92 -6.70 -11.76
C GLU A 26 7.48 -7.27 -13.06
N ASN A 27 8.28 -8.34 -12.95
CA ASN A 27 8.65 -9.14 -14.11
C ASN A 27 7.54 -10.12 -14.42
N ILE A 28 6.83 -9.87 -15.52
CA ILE A 28 5.81 -10.79 -16.02
C ILE A 28 6.53 -11.82 -16.88
N LYS A 29 6.79 -12.97 -16.25
CA LYS A 29 7.22 -14.20 -16.91
C LYS A 29 5.97 -15.09 -17.00
N ASP A 30 5.83 -15.82 -18.09
CA ASP A 30 4.71 -16.76 -18.33
C ASP A 30 3.38 -16.14 -18.81
N TRP A 31 3.36 -14.88 -19.23
CA TRP A 31 2.19 -14.30 -19.92
C TRP A 31 2.47 -14.15 -21.40
N GLU A 32 1.53 -14.57 -22.23
CA GLU A 32 1.57 -14.36 -23.67
C GLU A 32 0.86 -13.05 -24.01
N CYS A 33 1.53 -12.18 -24.76
CA CYS A 33 0.89 -10.98 -25.27
C CYS A 33 -0.19 -11.38 -26.29
N PHE A 34 -1.46 -11.08 -25.97
CA PHE A 34 -2.60 -11.42 -26.84
C PHE A 34 -2.48 -10.89 -28.28
N LYS A 35 -1.71 -9.80 -28.50
CA LYS A 35 -1.54 -9.20 -29.83
C LYS A 35 -0.42 -9.83 -30.67
N CYS A 36 0.67 -10.27 -30.06
CA CYS A 36 1.84 -10.78 -30.80
C CYS A 36 2.15 -12.26 -30.55
N ALA A 37 1.44 -12.93 -29.63
CA ALA A 37 1.60 -14.35 -29.29
C ALA A 37 3.04 -14.78 -28.92
N HIS A 38 3.90 -13.82 -28.57
CA HIS A 38 5.24 -14.08 -28.09
C HIS A 38 5.29 -13.98 -26.56
N GLY A 39 5.92 -14.96 -25.92
CA GLY A 39 6.17 -15.01 -24.49
C GLY A 39 7.47 -14.30 -24.09
N GLU A 40 7.70 -13.10 -24.62
CA GLU A 40 8.85 -12.30 -24.17
C GLU A 40 8.60 -11.79 -22.75
N ALA A 41 9.63 -11.84 -21.91
CA ALA A 41 9.52 -11.30 -20.55
C ALA A 41 9.28 -9.78 -20.63
N VAL A 42 8.13 -9.33 -20.13
CA VAL A 42 7.78 -7.91 -20.08
C VAL A 42 7.93 -7.41 -18.65
N MET A 43 8.60 -6.26 -18.49
CA MET A 43 8.67 -5.55 -17.22
C MET A 43 7.50 -4.57 -17.13
N LYS A 44 6.62 -4.78 -16.16
CA LYS A 44 5.60 -3.80 -15.82
C LYS A 44 6.24 -2.76 -14.90
N LYS A 45 6.39 -1.54 -15.43
CA LYS A 45 6.84 -0.40 -14.65
C LYS A 45 5.68 0.28 -13.96
N THR A 46 5.80 0.48 -12.66
CA THR A 46 4.81 1.24 -11.91
C THR A 46 5.14 2.73 -12.00
N VAL A 47 4.33 3.50 -12.73
CA VAL A 47 4.46 4.96 -12.76
C VAL A 47 3.57 5.54 -11.67
N VAL A 48 4.20 6.19 -10.68
CA VAL A 48 3.51 6.76 -9.54
C VAL A 48 3.30 8.26 -9.75
N SER A 49 2.06 8.72 -9.58
CA SER A 49 1.78 10.13 -9.37
C SER A 49 1.48 10.33 -7.89
N TRP A 50 2.31 11.12 -7.21
CA TRP A 50 2.21 11.42 -5.79
C TRP A 50 1.17 12.52 -5.54
N PRO A 51 -0.05 12.19 -5.06
CA PRO A 51 -1.08 13.21 -4.85
C PRO A 51 -0.85 13.92 -3.52
N ARG A 52 -1.42 15.12 -3.34
CA ARG A 52 -1.40 15.83 -2.04
C ARG A 52 -2.02 15.01 -0.89
N VAL A 53 -2.98 14.15 -1.21
CA VAL A 53 -3.62 13.23 -0.28
C VAL A 53 -3.81 11.89 -0.98
N PHE A 54 -3.29 10.82 -0.38
CA PHE A 54 -3.58 9.44 -0.77
C PHE A 54 -4.15 8.66 0.41
N VAL A 55 -4.94 7.65 0.08
CA VAL A 55 -5.59 6.75 1.03
C VAL A 55 -5.02 5.36 0.81
N ILE A 56 -4.49 4.76 1.87
CA ILE A 56 -3.96 3.41 1.85
C ILE A 56 -5.01 2.46 2.41
N CYS A 57 -5.44 1.50 1.60
CA CYS A 57 -6.31 0.42 2.02
C CYS A 57 -5.46 -0.84 2.25
N LEU A 58 -5.08 -1.07 3.51
CA LEU A 58 -4.36 -2.29 3.89
C LEU A 58 -5.25 -3.51 3.74
N GLN A 59 -4.86 -4.45 2.88
CA GLN A 59 -5.56 -5.72 2.71
C GLN A 59 -5.13 -6.70 3.83
N ARG A 60 -5.79 -6.57 4.98
CA ARG A 60 -5.54 -7.42 6.16
C ARG A 60 -6.32 -8.74 6.18
N PHE A 61 -7.33 -8.90 5.31
CA PHE A 61 -8.14 -10.11 5.27
C PHE A 61 -7.81 -10.95 4.05
N SER A 62 -7.42 -12.21 4.27
CA SER A 62 -7.20 -13.19 3.22
C SER A 62 -7.87 -14.51 3.62
N ASN A 63 -8.59 -15.15 2.70
CA ASN A 63 -9.32 -16.40 2.95
C ASN A 63 -10.24 -16.38 4.20
N GLY A 64 -10.74 -15.21 4.58
CA GLY A 64 -11.61 -15.04 5.75
C GLY A 64 -10.88 -14.78 7.07
N GLU A 65 -9.56 -14.92 7.11
CA GLU A 65 -8.72 -14.69 8.28
C GLU A 65 -8.11 -13.30 8.26
N LYS A 66 -7.97 -12.70 9.46
CA LYS A 66 -7.34 -11.38 9.64
C LYS A 66 -5.86 -11.54 9.97
N ASN A 67 -5.02 -10.81 9.26
CA ASN A 67 -3.63 -10.62 9.61
C ASN A 67 -3.51 -9.57 10.74
N GLU A 68 -3.30 -10.08 11.96
CA GLU A 68 -3.11 -9.28 13.19
C GLU A 68 -1.67 -8.77 13.36
N ALA A 69 -0.77 -9.01 12.40
CA ALA A 69 0.61 -8.53 12.50
C ALA A 69 0.62 -7.00 12.67
N PRO A 70 1.38 -6.49 13.66
CA PRO A 70 1.53 -5.06 13.84
C PRO A 70 2.18 -4.48 12.58
N LEU A 71 1.63 -3.36 12.11
CA LEU A 71 2.26 -2.59 11.04
C LEU A 71 2.70 -1.26 11.64
N CYS A 72 4.01 -1.02 11.63
CA CYS A 72 4.56 0.25 12.08
C CYS A 72 4.35 1.30 10.98
N PHE A 73 3.73 2.42 11.34
CA PHE A 73 3.70 3.61 10.50
C PHE A 73 4.54 4.69 11.19
N THR A 74 5.40 5.35 10.43
CA THR A 74 6.06 6.57 10.89
C THR A 74 5.07 7.73 10.77
N GLU A 75 5.14 8.71 11.69
CA GLU A 75 4.25 9.88 11.64
C GLU A 75 4.43 10.71 10.37
N GLY A 76 5.65 10.69 9.84
CA GLY A 76 6.05 11.26 8.58
C GLY A 76 6.66 10.20 7.67
N TRP A 77 6.30 10.24 6.39
CA TRP A 77 6.79 9.32 5.37
C TRP A 77 7.23 10.10 4.14
N GLN A 78 8.35 9.70 3.57
CA GLN A 78 8.89 10.28 2.34
C GLN A 78 9.05 9.16 1.30
N SER A 79 8.75 9.48 0.04
CA SER A 79 9.03 8.53 -1.05
C SER A 79 10.54 8.37 -1.23
N ALA A 80 10.97 7.15 -1.50
CA ALA A 80 12.37 6.88 -1.89
C ALA A 80 12.71 7.45 -3.28
N GLU A 81 11.71 7.82 -4.08
CA GLU A 81 11.89 8.47 -5.37
C GLU A 81 12.40 9.90 -5.17
N LYS A 82 13.67 10.13 -5.55
CA LYS A 82 14.40 11.41 -5.43
C LYS A 82 13.82 12.56 -6.26
N GLU A 83 12.75 12.33 -7.02
CA GLU A 83 12.13 13.33 -7.89
C GLU A 83 11.07 14.18 -7.18
N ILE A 84 10.62 13.78 -5.99
CA ILE A 84 9.83 14.68 -5.16
C ILE A 84 10.78 15.72 -4.55
N GLU A 85 10.34 16.98 -4.54
CA GLU A 85 11.04 18.04 -3.81
C GLU A 85 11.45 17.51 -2.42
N PRO A 86 12.72 17.68 -2.00
CA PRO A 86 13.28 17.04 -0.80
C PRO A 86 12.53 17.35 0.51
N ASP A 87 11.57 18.28 0.47
CA ASP A 87 10.79 18.76 1.60
C ASP A 87 9.33 18.23 1.62
N HIS A 88 8.91 17.38 0.68
CA HIS A 88 7.54 16.84 0.70
C HIS A 88 7.41 15.60 1.59
N GLU A 89 7.08 15.83 2.85
CA GLU A 89 6.75 14.78 3.81
C GLU A 89 5.24 14.54 3.89
N TYR A 90 4.85 13.27 3.79
CA TYR A 90 3.48 12.85 4.04
C TYR A 90 3.26 12.58 5.51
N LEU A 91 2.31 13.29 6.11
CA LEU A 91 1.94 13.12 7.51
C LEU A 91 0.67 12.29 7.64
N LEU A 92 0.67 11.33 8.58
CA LEU A 92 -0.55 10.57 8.88
C LEU A 92 -1.62 11.49 9.46
N GLN A 93 -2.74 11.61 8.74
CA GLN A 93 -3.89 12.42 9.17
C GLN A 93 -4.95 11.61 9.90
N ALA A 94 -5.20 10.37 9.46
CA ALA A 94 -6.21 9.52 10.04
C ALA A 94 -5.91 8.04 9.78
N ALA A 95 -6.41 7.18 10.67
CA ALA A 95 -6.38 5.73 10.53
C ALA A 95 -7.77 5.15 10.82
N VAL A 96 -8.16 4.14 10.05
CA VAL A 96 -9.37 3.35 10.31
C VAL A 96 -8.93 1.93 10.66
N THR A 97 -9.36 1.45 11.82
CA THR A 97 -8.97 0.14 12.34
C THR A 97 -10.21 -0.72 12.52
N HIS A 98 -10.16 -1.94 11.99
CA HIS A 98 -11.13 -2.98 12.31
C HIS A 98 -10.65 -3.75 13.54
N LEU A 99 -11.45 -3.73 14.60
CA LEU A 99 -11.12 -4.28 15.91
C LEU A 99 -11.60 -5.72 16.13
N GLY A 100 -12.46 -6.24 15.26
CA GLY A 100 -12.90 -7.63 15.41
C GLY A 100 -11.97 -8.61 14.72
N GLU A 101 -12.16 -9.88 15.03
CA GLU A 101 -11.34 -10.99 14.51
C GLU A 101 -11.74 -11.38 13.07
N TYR A 102 -13.01 -11.17 12.72
CA TYR A 102 -13.59 -11.63 11.46
C TYR A 102 -14.02 -10.47 10.57
N LYS A 103 -13.96 -10.66 9.25
CA LYS A 103 -14.35 -9.65 8.25
C LYS A 103 -15.74 -9.03 8.51
N CYS A 104 -16.68 -9.85 8.99
CA CYS A 104 -18.08 -9.46 9.18
C CYS A 104 -18.41 -8.88 10.56
N SER A 105 -17.45 -8.77 11.49
CA SER A 105 -17.74 -8.14 12.79
C SER A 105 -17.84 -6.62 12.66
N SER A 106 -18.80 -5.99 13.33
CA SER A 106 -19.18 -4.59 13.17
C SER A 106 -18.34 -3.56 13.94
N ASN A 107 -17.07 -3.82 14.23
CA ASN A 107 -16.26 -2.99 15.13
C ASN A 107 -15.16 -2.23 14.38
N CYS A 108 -15.50 -1.08 13.78
CA CYS A 108 -14.52 -0.18 13.16
C CYS A 108 -14.36 1.10 13.99
N CYS A 109 -13.11 1.50 14.26
CA CYS A 109 -12.79 2.75 14.94
C CYS A 109 -11.99 3.66 14.01
N THR A 110 -12.24 4.97 14.10
CA THR A 110 -11.50 6.00 13.36
C THR A 110 -10.68 6.81 14.33
N TRP A 111 -9.40 6.98 14.01
CA TRP A 111 -8.44 7.78 14.74
C TRP A 111 -8.04 8.94 13.85
N ARG A 112 -8.05 10.17 14.37
CA ARG A 112 -7.69 11.37 13.61
C ARG A 112 -6.67 12.18 14.39
N ARG A 113 -5.67 12.72 13.67
CA ARG A 113 -4.74 13.70 14.22
C ARG A 113 -5.44 15.05 14.35
N THR A 114 -5.49 15.59 15.56
CA THR A 114 -5.87 16.99 15.78
C THR A 114 -4.59 17.82 15.71
N VAL A 115 -4.42 18.55 14.61
CA VAL A 115 -3.38 19.58 14.52
C VAL A 115 -3.90 20.76 15.34
N LYS A 116 -3.23 21.08 16.45
CA LYS A 116 -3.51 22.29 17.25
C LYS A 116 -2.80 23.48 16.64
#